data_AF-A0AAD7IGP2-F1
#
_entry.id   AF-A0AAD7IGP2-F1
#
_cell.length_a   1.000
_cell.length_b   1.000
_cell.length_c   1.000
_cell.angle_alpha   90.00
_cell.angle_beta   90.00
_cell.angle_gamma   90.00
#
_symmetry.space_group_name_H-M   'P 1'
#
loop_
_entity.id
_entity.type
_entity.pdbx_description
1 polymer ?
#
loop_
_entity_poly.entity_id
_entity_poly.type
_entity_poly.pdbx_seq_one_letter_code
_entity_poly.pdbx_strand_id
1 'polypeptide(L)'
;GWRDLAWLLELNQASYNAASLAAVCSISEDNTVNWLGKPIHPRAGNERLEPLVRAFPVSLNSDVPLMIIGGEALGFRSKPLKRDRYGLYNNSEMKGIKVSSFWIAILCVILGSVYVGIGLPYLGVGLYLLGGLLYCCVELFASTIYVERDGWVFLEDTELGEDTAAKLAPQDYNLGKLKHWGERQLVPKWETPRRTSFPAKLVDLSCGTCVKTTVISPPDTIVPLALHGDGITCMLVKWPEGSGTALVPATKVGMCNLPPYILRQTVKAGTIYVGSTDTPLTAQAINPAADSPAESPESEILREPSIISTRTSINSTFSI
;
A
#
# COMPACT_ATOMS: atom_id res chain seq x y z
N GLY A 1 -24.59 37.20 6.44
CA GLY A 1 -25.21 36.30 7.43
C GLY A 1 -24.86 34.85 7.15
N TRP A 2 -25.76 34.09 6.53
CA TRP A 2 -25.55 32.67 6.22
C TRP A 2 -24.47 32.38 5.18
N ARG A 3 -24.29 33.29 4.21
CA ARG A 3 -23.25 33.18 3.17
C ARG A 3 -21.84 33.38 3.75
N ASP A 4 -21.69 34.34 4.66
CA ASP A 4 -20.42 34.59 5.36
C ASP A 4 -20.14 33.49 6.40
N LEU A 5 -21.18 32.93 7.03
CA LEU A 5 -21.04 31.76 7.91
C LEU A 5 -20.65 30.50 7.12
N ALA A 6 -21.25 30.26 5.95
CA ALA A 6 -20.84 29.16 5.07
C ALA A 6 -19.39 29.33 4.60
N TRP A 7 -18.99 30.57 4.29
CA TRP A 7 -17.62 30.90 3.89
C TRP A 7 -16.62 30.80 5.06
N LEU A 8 -17.02 31.17 6.27
CA LEU A 8 -16.24 30.98 7.50
C LEU A 8 -16.15 29.51 7.91
N LEU A 9 -17.20 28.73 7.69
CA LEU A 9 -17.20 27.27 7.90
C LEU A 9 -16.36 26.57 6.84
N GLU A 10 -16.40 27.02 5.58
CA GLU A 10 -15.47 26.60 4.52
C GLU A 10 -14.04 26.99 4.86
N LEU A 11 -13.77 28.17 5.42
CA LEU A 11 -12.44 28.58 5.87
C LEU A 11 -11.96 27.77 7.08
N ASN A 12 -12.84 27.48 8.03
CA ASN A 12 -12.51 26.62 9.18
C ASN A 12 -12.27 25.17 8.75
N GLN A 13 -13.12 24.63 7.88
CA GLN A 13 -12.88 23.31 7.26
C GLN A 13 -11.63 23.33 6.38
N ALA A 14 -11.39 24.40 5.63
CA ALA A 14 -10.18 24.60 4.84
C ALA A 14 -8.95 24.73 5.72
N SER A 15 -9.04 25.20 6.96
CA SER A 15 -7.90 25.27 7.90
C SER A 15 -7.46 23.88 8.35
N TYR A 16 -8.41 22.99 8.68
CA TYR A 16 -8.13 21.60 9.03
C TYR A 16 -7.76 20.74 7.81
N ASN A 17 -8.36 21.02 6.65
CA ASN A 17 -7.98 20.42 5.37
C ASN A 17 -6.60 20.90 4.91
N ALA A 18 -6.28 22.18 5.08
CA ALA A 18 -5.05 22.79 4.58
C ALA A 18 -3.82 22.24 5.28
N ALA A 19 -3.84 21.85 6.55
CA ALA A 19 -2.65 21.23 7.17
C ALA A 19 -2.34 19.85 6.56
N SER A 20 -3.36 18.99 6.41
CA SER A 20 -3.24 17.69 5.73
C SER A 20 -2.89 17.84 4.25
N LEU A 21 -3.37 18.89 3.59
CA LEU A 21 -3.19 19.16 2.16
C LEU A 21 -1.94 20.01 1.84
N ALA A 22 -1.42 20.76 2.80
CA ALA A 22 -0.17 21.48 2.64
C ALA A 22 1.01 20.52 2.88
N ALA A 23 0.86 19.59 3.84
CA ALA A 23 1.71 18.41 4.00
C ALA A 23 1.82 17.54 2.74
N VAL A 24 0.76 17.51 1.93
CA VAL A 24 0.72 16.91 0.59
C VAL A 24 1.65 17.68 -0.36
N CYS A 25 1.65 19.01 -0.38
CA CYS A 25 2.30 19.74 -1.48
C CYS A 25 3.80 20.03 -1.35
N SER A 26 4.41 19.97 -0.17
CA SER A 26 5.84 20.30 0.00
C SER A 26 6.64 19.13 0.59
N ILE A 27 7.89 18.95 0.13
CA ILE A 27 8.90 18.25 0.91
C ILE A 27 9.62 19.31 1.71
N SER A 28 9.74 19.13 3.02
CA SER A 28 10.62 19.94 3.85
C SER A 28 12.04 19.89 3.26
N GLU A 29 12.57 21.03 2.78
CA GLU A 29 14.00 21.21 2.54
C GLU A 29 14.66 21.73 3.83
N ASP A 30 15.81 21.18 4.20
CA ASP A 30 16.74 21.73 5.18
C ASP A 30 16.18 22.02 6.60
N ASN A 31 15.49 21.06 7.22
CA ASN A 31 14.95 21.20 8.60
C ASN A 31 14.06 22.43 8.82
N THR A 32 13.62 23.10 7.76
CA THR A 32 12.70 24.24 7.84
C THR A 32 11.26 23.76 7.85
N VAL A 33 10.41 24.43 8.64
CA VAL A 33 9.01 24.07 8.97
C VAL A 33 8.05 24.13 7.76
N ASN A 34 8.55 24.11 6.54
CA ASN A 34 7.80 24.32 5.30
C ASN A 34 7.03 23.06 4.85
N TRP A 35 6.51 22.26 5.79
CA TRP A 35 5.46 21.29 5.47
C TRP A 35 4.18 21.98 5.00
N LEU A 36 3.98 23.24 5.36
CA LEU A 36 2.85 24.03 4.90
C LEU A 36 3.19 24.64 3.52
N GLY A 37 2.96 23.87 2.46
CA GLY A 37 2.94 24.39 1.09
C GLY A 37 1.91 25.51 0.88
N LYS A 38 1.95 26.16 -0.29
CA LYS A 38 1.01 27.25 -0.61
C LYS A 38 -0.45 26.75 -0.62
N PRO A 39 -1.43 27.57 -0.22
CA PRO A 39 -2.84 27.22 -0.29
C PRO A 39 -3.24 26.72 -1.69
N ILE A 40 -3.94 25.59 -1.76
CA ILE A 40 -4.44 25.06 -3.02
C ILE A 40 -5.67 25.87 -3.44
N HIS A 41 -5.60 26.52 -4.60
CA HIS A 41 -6.75 27.21 -5.16
C HIS A 41 -7.82 26.22 -5.66
N PRO A 42 -9.11 26.53 -5.48
CA PRO A 42 -10.20 25.72 -6.01
C PRO A 42 -10.14 25.68 -7.54
N ARG A 43 -10.05 24.47 -8.10
CA ARG A 43 -10.00 24.14 -9.53
C ARG A 43 -10.61 22.75 -9.73
N ALA A 44 -11.00 22.40 -10.96
CA ALA A 44 -11.41 21.03 -11.28
C ALA A 44 -10.39 20.00 -10.79
N GLY A 45 -10.86 19.00 -10.04
CA GLY A 45 -10.04 18.02 -9.32
C GLY A 45 -9.72 18.39 -7.85
N ASN A 46 -9.93 19.66 -7.45
CA ASN A 46 -9.69 20.20 -6.11
C ASN A 46 -10.98 20.70 -5.43
N GLU A 47 -12.15 20.40 -5.99
CA GLU A 47 -13.39 21.15 -5.69
C GLU A 47 -14.04 20.79 -4.35
N ARG A 48 -13.63 19.68 -3.72
CA ARG A 48 -13.97 19.34 -2.34
C ARG A 48 -13.08 18.19 -1.87
N LEU A 49 -12.11 18.51 -1.03
CA LEU A 49 -11.23 17.52 -0.42
C LEU A 49 -11.80 17.11 0.93
N GLU A 50 -12.02 15.82 1.12
CA GLU A 50 -12.39 15.24 2.40
C GLU A 50 -11.14 14.60 3.02
N PRO A 51 -10.66 15.11 4.18
CA PRO A 51 -9.43 14.62 4.77
C PRO A 51 -9.67 13.26 5.42
N LEU A 52 -8.86 12.27 5.07
CA LEU A 52 -8.86 10.95 5.68
C LEU A 52 -7.99 10.92 6.95
N VAL A 53 -7.02 11.83 7.04
CA VAL A 53 -6.06 11.92 8.14
C VAL A 53 -5.96 13.34 8.68
N ARG A 54 -5.44 13.44 9.91
CA ARG A 54 -5.02 14.73 10.50
C ARG A 54 -3.51 14.78 10.51
N ALA A 55 -2.92 15.79 9.88
CA ALA A 55 -1.47 15.98 9.86
C ALA A 55 -1.06 17.30 10.51
N PHE A 56 0.01 17.29 11.30
CA PHE A 56 0.58 18.49 11.89
C PHE A 56 2.10 18.36 12.08
N PRO A 57 2.86 19.45 11.87
CA PRO A 57 4.28 19.46 12.15
C PRO A 57 4.52 19.33 13.66
N VAL A 58 5.47 18.49 14.05
CA VAL A 58 5.89 18.29 15.44
C VAL A 58 7.38 18.52 15.49
N SER A 59 7.87 19.25 16.50
CA SER A 59 9.31 19.38 16.76
C SER A 59 9.80 18.13 17.47
N LEU A 60 10.71 17.38 16.86
CA LEU A 60 11.31 16.17 17.39
C LEU A 60 12.82 16.22 17.18
N ASN A 61 13.59 16.37 18.26
CA ASN A 61 15.06 16.35 18.25
C ASN A 61 15.72 17.29 17.22
N SER A 62 15.27 18.56 17.17
CA SER A 62 15.71 19.60 16.22
C SER A 62 15.26 19.43 14.76
N ASP A 63 14.66 18.29 14.43
CA ASP A 63 13.93 18.10 13.19
C ASP A 63 12.45 18.44 13.42
N VAL A 64 11.75 18.82 12.35
CA VAL A 64 10.31 19.06 12.42
C VAL A 64 9.62 18.04 11.54
N PRO A 65 9.44 16.77 11.96
CA PRO A 65 8.67 15.80 11.18
C PRO A 65 7.18 16.18 11.12
N LEU A 66 6.52 15.72 10.06
CA LEU A 66 5.08 15.72 9.95
C LEU A 66 4.51 14.49 10.67
N MET A 67 3.67 14.72 11.68
CA MET A 67 2.93 13.65 12.34
C MET A 67 1.54 13.50 11.71
N ILE A 68 1.23 12.31 11.21
CA ILE A 68 -0.04 11.93 10.60
C ILE A 68 -0.78 11.00 11.56
N ILE A 69 -1.93 11.45 12.07
CA ILE A 69 -2.80 10.69 12.96
C ILE A 69 -3.99 10.12 12.18
N GLY A 70 -4.33 8.87 12.51
CA GLY A 70 -5.40 8.14 11.84
C GLY A 70 -4.97 7.61 10.48
N GLY A 71 -3.67 7.49 10.25
CA GLY A 71 -3.11 7.00 9.00
C GLY A 71 -3.52 5.54 8.76
N GLU A 72 -4.02 5.29 7.56
CA GLU A 72 -4.00 3.96 7.00
C GLU A 72 -2.79 3.84 6.07
N ALA A 73 -2.31 2.63 5.87
CA ALA A 73 -1.17 2.36 5.03
C ALA A 73 -1.45 1.18 4.12
N LEU A 74 -0.90 1.26 2.92
CA LEU A 74 -0.90 0.20 1.93
C LEU A 74 0.54 -0.06 1.53
N GLY A 75 1.06 -1.24 1.89
CA GLY A 75 2.44 -1.61 1.60
C GLY A 75 2.64 -2.02 0.14
N PHE A 76 3.78 -1.64 -0.42
CA PHE A 76 4.25 -2.21 -1.68
C PHE A 76 4.84 -3.59 -1.47
N ARG A 77 4.73 -4.43 -2.49
CA ARG A 77 5.35 -5.74 -2.49
C ARG A 77 6.85 -5.60 -2.69
N SER A 78 7.63 -5.94 -1.66
CA SER A 78 9.11 -5.90 -1.70
C SER A 78 9.74 -7.13 -2.36
N LYS A 79 8.97 -8.22 -2.52
CA LYS A 79 9.45 -9.49 -3.09
C LYS A 79 9.11 -9.59 -4.58
N PRO A 80 9.95 -10.28 -5.38
CA PRO A 80 9.64 -10.53 -6.78
C PRO A 80 8.30 -11.25 -6.92
N LEU A 81 7.65 -11.04 -8.06
CA LEU A 81 6.40 -11.69 -8.43
C LEU A 81 6.53 -13.21 -8.26
N LYS A 82 5.67 -13.79 -7.43
CA LYS A 82 5.65 -15.23 -7.14
C LYS A 82 4.62 -15.92 -8.00
N ARG A 83 4.93 -17.14 -8.45
CA ARG A 83 3.94 -18.01 -9.11
C ARG A 83 2.83 -18.39 -8.13
N ASP A 84 1.59 -18.39 -8.62
CA ASP A 84 0.43 -18.78 -7.83
C ASP A 84 0.39 -20.30 -7.71
N ARG A 85 0.67 -20.81 -6.50
CA ARG A 85 0.64 -22.26 -6.22
C ARG A 85 -0.72 -22.89 -6.45
N TYR A 86 -1.79 -22.10 -6.38
CA TYR A 86 -3.17 -22.55 -6.54
C TYR A 86 -3.82 -21.91 -7.77
N GLY A 87 -3.02 -21.71 -8.83
CA GLY A 87 -3.44 -21.02 -10.05
C GLY A 87 -4.72 -21.59 -10.67
N LEU A 88 -4.91 -22.91 -10.62
CA LEU A 88 -6.11 -23.60 -11.12
C LEU A 88 -7.40 -23.20 -10.37
N TYR A 89 -7.28 -22.86 -9.09
CA TYR A 89 -8.41 -22.63 -8.19
C TYR A 89 -8.73 -21.14 -8.03
N ASN A 90 -7.70 -20.29 -7.96
CA ASN A 90 -7.84 -18.86 -7.72
C ASN A 90 -8.23 -18.08 -8.97
N ASN A 91 -7.86 -18.57 -10.16
CA ASN A 91 -8.07 -17.82 -11.40
C ASN A 91 -9.42 -18.18 -12.05
N SER A 92 -10.26 -17.16 -12.23
CA SER A 92 -11.60 -17.34 -12.81
C SER A 92 -11.58 -17.86 -14.25
N GLU A 93 -10.51 -17.60 -15.01
CA GLU A 93 -10.28 -18.09 -16.37
C GLU A 93 -10.07 -19.61 -16.41
N MET A 94 -9.55 -20.18 -15.32
CA MET A 94 -9.27 -21.61 -15.20
C MET A 94 -10.49 -22.42 -14.76
N LYS A 95 -11.64 -21.79 -14.52
CA LYS A 95 -12.87 -22.49 -14.10
C LYS A 95 -13.25 -23.63 -15.06
N GLY A 96 -13.16 -23.40 -16.36
CA GLY A 96 -13.47 -24.42 -17.37
C GLY A 96 -12.53 -25.62 -17.28
N ILE A 97 -11.22 -25.35 -17.23
CA ILE A 97 -10.19 -26.40 -17.12
C ILE A 97 -10.32 -27.16 -15.80
N LYS A 98 -10.59 -26.46 -14.69
CA LYS A 98 -10.84 -27.08 -13.37
C LYS A 98 -12.04 -28.03 -13.40
N VAL A 99 -13.15 -27.59 -13.99
CA VAL A 99 -14.36 -28.41 -14.08
C VAL A 99 -14.09 -29.63 -14.97
N SER A 100 -13.43 -29.43 -16.12
CA SER A 100 -13.08 -30.53 -17.02
C SER A 100 -12.11 -31.53 -16.39
N SER A 101 -11.05 -31.07 -15.71
CA SER A 101 -10.07 -31.95 -15.05
C SER A 101 -10.72 -32.76 -13.92
N PHE A 102 -11.64 -32.15 -13.18
CA PHE A 102 -12.43 -32.82 -12.15
C PHE A 102 -13.32 -33.92 -12.74
N TRP A 103 -14.05 -33.64 -13.83
CA TRP A 103 -14.90 -34.65 -14.48
C TRP A 103 -14.10 -35.78 -15.12
N ILE A 104 -12.93 -35.48 -15.72
CA ILE A 104 -12.02 -36.50 -16.25
C ILE A 104 -11.53 -37.41 -15.12
N ALA A 105 -11.13 -36.84 -13.98
CA ALA A 105 -10.71 -37.63 -12.83
C ALA A 105 -11.85 -38.54 -12.31
N ILE A 106 -13.07 -38.02 -12.21
CA ILE A 106 -14.27 -38.82 -11.85
C ILE A 106 -14.49 -39.95 -12.85
N LEU A 107 -14.40 -39.67 -14.15
CA LEU A 107 -14.59 -40.68 -15.19
C LEU A 107 -13.54 -41.79 -15.08
N CYS A 108 -12.26 -41.44 -14.86
CA CYS A 108 -11.20 -42.41 -14.60
C CYS A 108 -11.47 -43.26 -13.36
N VAL A 109 -12.04 -42.69 -12.30
CA VAL A 109 -12.43 -43.42 -11.09
C VAL A 109 -13.59 -44.39 -11.37
N ILE A 110 -14.63 -43.96 -12.08
CA ILE A 110 -15.77 -44.81 -12.42
C ILE A 110 -15.31 -45.98 -13.30
N LEU A 111 -14.57 -45.70 -14.37
CA LEU A 111 -14.05 -46.73 -15.27
C LEU A 111 -13.09 -47.66 -14.53
N GLY A 112 -12.19 -47.12 -13.71
CA GLY A 112 -11.28 -47.91 -12.89
C GLY A 112 -12.03 -48.89 -11.98
N SER A 113 -13.11 -48.44 -11.35
CA SER A 113 -13.96 -49.26 -10.47
C SER A 113 -14.64 -50.40 -11.24
N VAL A 114 -15.14 -50.11 -12.44
CA VAL A 114 -15.75 -51.13 -13.33
C VAL A 114 -14.71 -52.19 -13.71
N TYR A 115 -13.49 -51.79 -14.11
CA TYR A 115 -12.43 -52.73 -14.47
C TYR A 115 -11.97 -53.62 -13.32
N VAL A 116 -11.90 -53.08 -12.09
CA VAL A 116 -11.65 -53.90 -10.90
C VAL A 116 -12.78 -54.91 -10.68
N GLY A 117 -14.03 -54.48 -10.82
CA GLY A 117 -15.21 -55.33 -10.62
C GLY A 117 -15.32 -56.49 -11.60
N ILE A 118 -14.86 -56.33 -12.85
CA ILE A 118 -14.84 -57.40 -13.86
C ILE A 118 -13.58 -58.29 -13.82
N GLY A 119 -12.76 -58.16 -12.78
CA GLY A 119 -11.58 -59.03 -12.58
C GLY A 119 -10.32 -58.58 -13.34
N LEU A 120 -10.24 -57.31 -13.77
CA LEU A 120 -9.06 -56.71 -14.40
C LEU A 120 -8.42 -55.64 -13.47
N PRO A 121 -7.91 -56.03 -12.29
CA PRO A 121 -7.50 -55.08 -11.25
C PRO A 121 -6.33 -54.20 -11.68
N TYR A 122 -5.36 -54.73 -12.44
CA TYR A 122 -4.22 -53.94 -12.91
C TYR A 122 -4.63 -52.80 -13.84
N LEU A 123 -5.63 -53.03 -14.70
CA LEU A 123 -6.12 -52.02 -15.63
C LEU A 123 -6.93 -50.96 -14.87
N GLY A 124 -7.74 -51.38 -13.88
CA GLY A 124 -8.45 -50.46 -13.00
C GLY A 124 -7.53 -49.57 -12.18
N VAL A 125 -6.49 -50.14 -11.57
CA VAL A 125 -5.44 -49.38 -10.85
C VAL A 125 -4.70 -48.43 -11.79
N GLY A 126 -4.38 -48.87 -13.00
CA GLY A 126 -3.76 -48.02 -14.02
C GLY A 126 -4.61 -46.78 -14.35
N LEU A 127 -5.94 -46.93 -14.43
CA LEU A 127 -6.85 -45.81 -14.67
C LEU A 127 -6.91 -44.81 -13.50
N TYR A 128 -6.86 -45.28 -12.25
CA TYR A 128 -6.77 -44.38 -11.09
C TYR A 128 -5.48 -43.55 -11.12
N LEU A 129 -4.34 -44.21 -11.38
CA LEU A 129 -3.05 -43.54 -11.48
C LEU A 129 -3.03 -42.53 -12.62
N LEU A 130 -3.56 -42.90 -13.80
CA LEU A 130 -3.64 -42.01 -14.95
C LEU A 130 -4.50 -40.77 -14.65
N GLY A 131 -5.69 -40.96 -14.06
CA GLY A 131 -6.57 -39.85 -13.69
C GLY A 131 -5.92 -38.89 -12.69
N GLY A 132 -5.28 -39.43 -11.66
CA GLY A 132 -4.54 -38.63 -10.67
C GLY A 132 -3.35 -37.89 -11.28
N LEU A 133 -2.55 -38.56 -12.11
CA LEU A 133 -1.41 -37.96 -12.79
C LEU A 133 -1.84 -36.81 -13.71
N LEU A 134 -2.88 -37.02 -14.53
CA LEU A 134 -3.41 -36.00 -15.42
C LEU A 134 -3.92 -34.79 -14.63
N TYR A 135 -4.64 -35.02 -13.52
CA TYR A 135 -5.09 -33.94 -12.65
C TYR A 135 -3.93 -33.13 -12.07
N CYS A 136 -2.91 -33.80 -11.52
CA CYS A 136 -1.71 -33.16 -11.00
C CYS A 136 -0.94 -32.39 -12.09
N CYS A 137 -0.84 -32.93 -13.31
CA CYS A 137 -0.21 -32.23 -14.43
C CYS A 137 -0.96 -30.95 -14.81
N VAL A 138 -2.30 -30.98 -14.81
CA VAL A 138 -3.12 -29.77 -15.06
C VAL A 138 -2.93 -28.74 -13.96
N GLU A 139 -2.91 -29.17 -12.69
CA GLU A 139 -2.67 -28.27 -11.56
C GLU A 139 -1.28 -27.63 -11.63
N LEU A 140 -0.23 -28.42 -11.85
CA LEU A 140 1.14 -27.92 -12.01
C LEU A 140 1.26 -26.95 -13.20
N PHE A 141 0.62 -27.26 -14.32
CA PHE A 141 0.62 -26.39 -15.48
C PHE A 141 -0.05 -25.04 -15.18
N ALA A 142 -1.23 -25.06 -14.56
CA ALA A 142 -1.91 -23.82 -14.15
C ALA A 142 -1.06 -23.01 -13.16
N SER A 143 -0.41 -23.66 -12.21
CA SER A 143 0.43 -23.00 -11.20
C SER A 143 1.75 -22.46 -11.74
N THR A 144 2.19 -22.87 -12.94
CA THR A 144 3.37 -22.31 -13.62
C THR A 144 3.04 -21.11 -14.50
N ILE A 145 1.80 -20.99 -14.98
CA ILE A 145 1.35 -19.88 -15.83
C ILE A 145 1.02 -18.64 -15.01
N TYR A 146 0.29 -18.79 -13.91
CA TYR A 146 -0.25 -17.66 -13.18
C TYR A 146 0.71 -17.14 -12.10
N VAL A 147 0.68 -15.82 -11.90
CA VAL A 147 1.38 -15.12 -10.82
C VAL A 147 0.37 -14.79 -9.73
N GLU A 148 0.82 -14.73 -8.49
CA GLU A 148 0.02 -14.28 -7.35
C GLU A 148 -0.34 -12.79 -7.53
N ARG A 149 -1.63 -12.54 -7.80
CA ARG A 149 -2.20 -11.21 -8.12
C ARG A 149 -2.60 -10.41 -6.89
N ASP A 150 -1.73 -10.39 -5.89
CA ASP A 150 -2.00 -9.66 -4.65
C ASP A 150 -1.03 -8.50 -4.44
N GLY A 151 -1.59 -7.37 -4.00
CA GLY A 151 -0.89 -6.15 -3.65
C GLY A 151 -0.49 -5.24 -4.82
N TRP A 152 0.27 -4.22 -4.45
CA TRP A 152 0.75 -3.19 -5.36
C TRP A 152 2.24 -3.35 -5.64
N VAL A 153 2.62 -3.04 -6.87
CA VAL A 153 4.02 -3.04 -7.33
C VAL A 153 4.41 -1.66 -7.83
N PHE A 154 5.59 -1.21 -7.41
CA PHE A 154 6.24 -0.02 -7.94
C PHE A 154 7.13 -0.40 -9.13
N LEU A 155 7.00 0.34 -10.23
CA LEU A 155 7.80 0.16 -11.44
C LEU A 155 8.38 1.51 -11.86
N GLU A 156 9.69 1.56 -11.98
CA GLU A 156 10.39 2.72 -12.51
C GLU A 156 10.12 2.84 -14.01
N ASP A 157 9.71 4.04 -14.45
CA ASP A 157 9.43 4.32 -15.86
C ASP A 157 10.75 4.77 -16.50
N THR A 158 11.63 3.81 -16.79
CA THR A 158 12.86 4.06 -17.52
C THR A 158 12.50 4.54 -18.93
N GLU A 159 12.65 5.85 -19.15
CA GLU A 159 12.55 6.58 -20.42
C GLU A 159 11.51 6.04 -21.42
N LEU A 160 10.27 6.54 -21.26
CA LEU A 160 9.35 6.82 -22.37
C LEU A 160 9.16 5.69 -23.42
N GLY A 161 8.47 4.60 -23.05
CA GLY A 161 7.73 3.84 -24.06
C GLY A 161 7.71 2.32 -23.95
N GLU A 162 8.45 1.69 -23.03
CA GLU A 162 8.16 0.28 -22.75
C GLU A 162 6.83 0.21 -22.01
N ASP A 163 5.83 -0.28 -22.74
CA ASP A 163 4.51 -0.59 -22.23
C ASP A 163 4.70 -1.40 -20.95
N THR A 164 4.26 -0.85 -19.82
CA THR A 164 4.38 -1.53 -18.51
C THR A 164 3.69 -2.89 -18.59
N ALA A 165 2.68 -2.99 -19.45
CA ALA A 165 2.08 -4.24 -19.84
C ALA A 165 3.07 -5.17 -20.55
N ALA A 166 3.91 -4.69 -21.47
CA ALA A 166 4.95 -5.50 -22.13
C ALA A 166 6.05 -6.01 -21.18
N LYS A 167 6.41 -5.27 -20.13
CA LYS A 167 7.36 -5.78 -19.10
C LYS A 167 6.74 -6.88 -18.23
N LEU A 168 5.43 -6.79 -17.94
CA LEU A 168 4.74 -7.75 -17.08
C LEU A 168 4.07 -8.91 -17.85
N ALA A 169 3.77 -8.74 -19.14
CA ALA A 169 3.11 -9.73 -19.99
C ALA A 169 3.85 -11.08 -20.07
N PRO A 170 5.20 -11.13 -20.15
CA PRO A 170 5.94 -12.39 -20.12
C PRO A 170 5.77 -13.15 -18.80
N GLN A 171 5.41 -12.47 -17.72
CA GLN A 171 5.25 -13.07 -16.40
C GLN A 171 3.83 -13.58 -16.20
N ASP A 172 2.81 -12.80 -16.58
CA ASP A 172 1.40 -13.18 -16.58
C ASP A 172 0.69 -12.47 -17.74
N TYR A 173 0.03 -13.24 -18.61
CA TYR A 173 -0.68 -12.73 -19.78
C TYR A 173 -1.70 -11.62 -19.45
N ASN A 174 -2.35 -11.69 -18.28
CA ASN A 174 -3.34 -10.69 -17.90
C ASN A 174 -2.70 -9.39 -17.39
N LEU A 175 -1.46 -9.44 -16.90
CA LEU A 175 -0.68 -8.23 -16.65
C LEU A 175 -0.22 -7.57 -17.97
N GLY A 176 -0.37 -8.24 -19.10
CA GLY A 176 -0.27 -7.65 -20.43
C GLY A 176 -1.51 -6.83 -20.85
N LYS A 177 -2.56 -6.79 -20.04
CA LYS A 177 -3.81 -6.05 -20.31
C LYS A 177 -4.11 -5.05 -19.19
N LEU A 178 -3.10 -4.26 -18.81
CA LEU A 178 -3.27 -3.27 -17.75
C LEU A 178 -4.33 -2.24 -18.13
N LYS A 179 -5.19 -1.92 -17.16
CA LYS A 179 -6.16 -0.85 -17.27
C LYS A 179 -5.49 0.42 -16.77
N HIS A 180 -5.14 1.30 -17.70
CA HIS A 180 -4.78 2.65 -17.32
C HIS A 180 -6.02 3.36 -16.79
N TRP A 181 -5.87 4.03 -15.65
CA TRP A 181 -6.97 4.83 -15.09
C TRP A 181 -7.41 5.95 -16.05
N GLY A 182 -6.55 6.32 -16.99
CA GLY A 182 -6.91 7.08 -18.17
C GLY A 182 -5.95 8.23 -18.44
N GLU A 183 -6.12 8.89 -19.58
CA GLU A 183 -5.29 10.03 -19.96
C GLU A 183 -5.52 11.27 -19.08
N ARG A 184 -6.67 11.32 -18.41
CA ARG A 184 -7.06 12.40 -17.49
C ARG A 184 -6.63 12.16 -16.04
N GLN A 185 -5.87 11.10 -15.75
CA GLN A 185 -5.39 10.86 -14.40
C GLN A 185 -4.55 12.06 -13.95
N LEU A 186 -5.04 12.77 -12.93
CA LEU A 186 -4.33 13.90 -12.35
C LEU A 186 -3.13 13.36 -11.59
N VAL A 187 -1.91 13.69 -12.04
CA VAL A 187 -0.70 13.44 -11.27
C VAL A 187 -0.49 14.65 -10.36
N PRO A 188 -0.55 14.50 -9.03
CA PRO A 188 -0.44 15.63 -8.13
C PRO A 188 0.93 16.28 -8.29
N LYS A 189 0.93 17.61 -8.48
CA LYS A 189 2.16 18.39 -8.48
C LYS A 189 2.55 18.65 -7.02
N TRP A 190 3.82 18.42 -6.73
CA TRP A 190 4.41 18.63 -5.43
C TRP A 190 5.77 19.30 -5.61
N GLU A 191 6.15 20.14 -4.66
CA GLU A 191 7.45 20.79 -4.66
C GLU A 191 8.50 19.72 -4.40
N THR A 192 9.11 19.26 -5.50
CA THR A 192 10.29 18.44 -5.44
C THR A 192 11.44 19.33 -4.97
N PRO A 193 12.21 18.90 -3.96
CA PRO A 193 13.42 19.58 -3.58
C PRO A 193 14.38 19.59 -4.78
N ARG A 194 15.54 20.23 -4.68
CA ARG A 194 16.59 20.25 -5.72
C ARG A 194 17.08 18.87 -6.22
N ARG A 195 16.48 17.77 -5.74
CA ARG A 195 16.67 16.39 -6.19
C ARG A 195 15.88 16.12 -7.47
N THR A 196 16.50 15.37 -8.38
CA THR A 196 15.86 14.90 -9.61
C THR A 196 14.75 13.91 -9.31
N SER A 197 13.49 14.30 -9.52
CA SER A 197 12.37 13.35 -9.54
C SER A 197 12.33 12.62 -10.88
N PHE A 198 11.89 11.37 -10.87
CA PHE A 198 11.69 10.56 -12.07
C PHE A 198 10.24 10.05 -12.17
N PRO A 199 9.73 9.83 -13.40
CA PRO A 199 8.43 9.23 -13.60
C PRO A 199 8.43 7.75 -13.19
N ALA A 200 7.34 7.31 -12.60
CA ALA A 200 7.14 5.92 -12.21
C ALA A 200 5.67 5.53 -12.38
N LYS A 201 5.41 4.23 -12.29
CA LYS A 201 4.06 3.67 -12.35
C LYS A 201 3.83 2.74 -11.17
N LEU A 202 2.62 2.83 -10.63
CA LEU A 202 2.10 1.92 -9.60
C LEU A 202 1.11 0.99 -10.28
N VAL A 203 1.26 -0.30 -10.04
CA VAL A 203 0.38 -1.32 -10.62
C VAL A 203 -0.27 -2.12 -9.51
N ASP A 204 -1.60 -2.13 -9.49
CA ASP A 204 -2.38 -3.05 -8.69
C ASP A 204 -2.46 -4.39 -9.43
N LEU A 205 -1.85 -5.43 -8.86
CA LEU A 205 -1.83 -6.76 -9.48
C LEU A 205 -3.21 -7.43 -9.47
N SER A 206 -4.08 -7.06 -8.53
CA SER A 206 -5.38 -7.71 -8.34
C SER A 206 -6.38 -7.35 -9.42
N CYS A 207 -6.39 -6.09 -9.84
CA CYS A 207 -7.32 -5.58 -10.85
C CYS A 207 -6.65 -5.11 -12.14
N GLY A 208 -5.31 -5.09 -12.17
CA GLY A 208 -4.51 -4.64 -13.31
C GLY A 208 -4.54 -3.12 -13.51
N THR A 209 -4.92 -2.34 -12.49
CA THR A 209 -4.96 -0.87 -12.60
C THR A 209 -3.54 -0.32 -12.58
N CYS A 210 -3.20 0.48 -13.59
CA CYS A 210 -1.90 1.16 -13.69
C CYS A 210 -2.07 2.68 -13.52
N VAL A 211 -1.29 3.23 -12.61
CA VAL A 211 -1.36 4.63 -12.16
C VAL A 211 0.00 5.29 -12.37
N LYS A 212 0.02 6.47 -13.00
CA LYS A 212 1.24 7.27 -13.17
C LYS A 212 1.54 8.05 -11.89
N THR A 213 2.83 8.17 -11.56
CA THR A 213 3.31 8.93 -10.40
C THR A 213 4.69 9.54 -10.71
N THR A 214 5.13 10.47 -9.87
CA THR A 214 6.53 10.94 -9.85
C THR A 214 7.10 10.71 -8.46
N VAL A 215 8.33 10.20 -8.41
CA VAL A 215 9.02 9.90 -7.15
C VAL A 215 10.47 10.37 -7.22
N ILE A 216 11.08 10.55 -6.05
CA ILE A 216 12.51 10.86 -5.88
C ILE A 216 13.30 9.58 -5.59
N SER A 217 12.66 8.60 -4.96
CA SER A 217 13.22 7.28 -4.71
C SER A 217 12.11 6.23 -4.63
N PRO A 218 12.44 4.93 -4.76
CA PRO A 218 11.44 3.86 -4.68
C PRO A 218 10.70 3.86 -3.33
N PRO A 219 9.36 3.92 -3.32
CA PRO A 219 8.55 3.90 -2.11
C PRO A 219 8.30 2.49 -1.59
N ASP A 220 8.05 2.38 -0.29
CA ASP A 220 7.67 1.12 0.38
C ASP A 220 6.19 1.12 0.79
N THR A 221 5.59 2.29 0.96
CA THR A 221 4.23 2.40 1.48
C THR A 221 3.50 3.59 0.87
N ILE A 222 2.19 3.41 0.72
CA ILE A 222 1.23 4.42 0.31
C ILE A 222 0.41 4.81 1.54
N VAL A 223 0.31 6.10 1.81
CA VAL A 223 -0.51 6.67 2.88
C VAL A 223 -1.63 7.49 2.25
N PRO A 224 -2.90 7.04 2.30
CA PRO A 224 -4.05 7.83 1.86
C PRO A 224 -4.22 9.07 2.73
N LEU A 225 -4.44 10.23 2.11
CA LEU A 225 -4.51 11.50 2.84
C LEU A 225 -5.85 12.20 2.70
N ALA A 226 -6.36 12.31 1.47
CA ALA A 226 -7.61 13.00 1.21
C ALA A 226 -8.35 12.38 0.03
N LEU A 227 -9.66 12.30 0.14
CA LEU A 227 -10.58 11.94 -0.93
C LEU A 227 -10.98 13.20 -1.70
N HIS A 228 -11.05 13.11 -3.02
CA HIS A 228 -11.59 14.13 -3.92
C HIS A 228 -12.45 13.48 -5.01
N GLY A 229 -13.16 14.29 -5.81
CA GLY A 229 -14.11 13.78 -6.80
C GLY A 229 -13.53 12.79 -7.83
N ASP A 230 -12.24 12.93 -8.11
CA ASP A 230 -11.53 12.12 -9.12
C ASP A 230 -10.70 10.97 -8.51
N GLY A 231 -10.66 10.80 -7.18
CA GLY A 231 -9.85 9.77 -6.53
C GLY A 231 -9.38 10.12 -5.13
N ILE A 232 -8.29 9.50 -4.71
CA ILE A 232 -7.67 9.71 -3.40
C ILE A 232 -6.24 10.16 -3.58
N THR A 233 -5.91 11.32 -3.03
CA THR A 233 -4.53 11.79 -2.97
C THR A 233 -3.79 11.04 -1.87
N CYS A 234 -2.67 10.44 -2.27
CA CYS A 234 -1.85 9.58 -1.44
C CYS A 234 -0.41 10.08 -1.41
N MET A 235 0.23 9.97 -0.25
CA MET A 235 1.66 10.18 -0.09
C MET A 235 2.39 8.85 -0.23
N LEU A 236 3.49 8.87 -0.97
CA LEU A 236 4.39 7.75 -1.11
C LEU A 236 5.55 7.95 -0.14
N VAL A 237 5.76 6.99 0.74
CA VAL A 237 6.79 7.04 1.78
C VAL A 237 7.74 5.86 1.66
N LYS A 238 9.00 6.10 2.03
CA LYS A 238 10.03 5.07 2.17
C LYS A 238 10.40 4.93 3.64
N TRP A 239 10.43 3.70 4.13
CA TRP A 239 10.82 3.41 5.50
C TRP A 239 12.33 3.17 5.56
N PRO A 240 13.01 3.65 6.61
CA PRO A 240 14.43 3.37 6.81
C PRO A 240 14.63 1.88 7.12
N GLU A 241 15.54 1.25 6.38
CA GLU A 241 15.91 -0.16 6.57
C GLU A 241 16.53 -0.37 7.96
N GLY A 242 16.07 -1.39 8.70
CA GLY A 242 16.68 -1.79 9.98
C GLY A 242 16.21 -1.04 11.24
N SER A 243 15.06 -0.35 11.21
CA SER A 243 14.47 0.40 12.32
C SER A 243 13.85 -0.48 13.44
N GLY A 244 14.63 -1.42 13.98
CA GLY A 244 14.17 -2.40 14.97
C GLY A 244 13.80 -1.81 16.35
N THR A 245 14.19 -0.58 16.67
CA THR A 245 14.01 -0.01 18.02
C THR A 245 13.87 1.50 18.11
N ALA A 246 14.23 2.28 17.07
CA ALA A 246 14.12 3.73 17.08
C ALA A 246 12.90 4.20 16.27
N LEU A 247 12.18 5.19 16.79
CA LEU A 247 11.14 5.94 16.08
C LEU A 247 11.79 6.76 14.96
N VAL A 248 12.14 6.11 13.85
CA VAL A 248 12.72 6.79 12.69
C VAL A 248 11.58 7.20 11.75
N PRO A 249 11.46 8.48 11.39
CA PRO A 249 10.40 8.96 10.53
C PRO A 249 10.58 8.39 9.12
N ALA A 250 9.47 8.10 8.45
CA ALA A 250 9.48 7.72 7.05
C ALA A 250 9.89 8.92 6.19
N THR A 251 10.60 8.70 5.09
CA THR A 251 10.93 9.77 4.15
C THR A 251 9.80 9.91 3.14
N LYS A 252 9.31 11.12 2.89
CA LYS A 252 8.38 11.39 1.79
C LYS A 252 9.13 11.31 0.46
N VAL A 253 8.73 10.41 -0.41
CA VAL A 253 9.44 10.15 -1.68
C VAL A 253 8.60 10.45 -2.91
N GLY A 254 7.29 10.66 -2.77
CA GLY A 254 6.44 11.01 -3.89
C GLY A 254 4.98 11.19 -3.50
N MET A 255 4.16 11.42 -4.52
CA MET A 255 2.71 11.53 -4.40
C MET A 255 2.00 10.95 -5.61
N CYS A 256 0.85 10.34 -5.37
CA CYS A 256 -0.01 9.84 -6.43
C CYS A 256 -1.47 10.07 -6.09
N ASN A 257 -2.32 10.05 -7.11
CA ASN A 257 -3.74 9.87 -6.91
C ASN A 257 -4.05 8.39 -7.18
N LEU A 258 -4.92 7.78 -6.36
CA LEU A 258 -5.32 6.37 -6.42
C LEU A 258 -6.84 6.19 -6.41
N PRO A 259 -7.39 5.14 -7.06
CA PRO A 259 -8.84 5.00 -7.15
C PRO A 259 -9.45 4.77 -5.76
N PRO A 260 -10.72 5.14 -5.53
CA PRO A 260 -11.32 5.04 -4.20
C PRO A 260 -11.30 3.65 -3.57
N TYR A 261 -11.24 2.59 -4.38
CA TYR A 261 -11.23 1.21 -3.88
C TYR A 261 -10.00 0.88 -3.02
N ILE A 262 -8.92 1.66 -3.10
CA ILE A 262 -7.69 1.41 -2.33
C ILE A 262 -7.91 1.46 -0.81
N LEU A 263 -8.92 2.18 -0.33
CA LEU A 263 -9.29 2.23 1.09
C LEU A 263 -9.78 0.89 1.64
N ARG A 264 -10.15 -0.07 0.77
CA ARG A 264 -10.47 -1.43 1.20
C ARG A 264 -9.22 -2.29 1.37
N GLN A 265 -8.11 -1.90 0.75
CA GLN A 265 -6.85 -2.64 0.75
C GLN A 265 -5.88 -2.11 1.83
N THR A 266 -6.16 -0.94 2.38
CA THR A 266 -5.35 -0.29 3.42
C THR A 266 -5.55 -0.93 4.79
N VAL A 267 -4.50 -0.88 5.61
CA VAL A 267 -4.50 -1.35 7.00
C VAL A 267 -4.26 -0.17 7.93
N LYS A 268 -4.90 -0.15 9.10
CA LYS A 268 -4.66 0.89 10.10
C LYS A 268 -3.20 0.88 10.55
N ALA A 269 -2.50 1.98 10.31
CA ALA A 269 -1.07 2.14 10.60
C ALA A 269 -0.79 2.94 11.89
N GLY A 270 -1.83 3.50 12.51
CA GLY A 270 -1.68 4.32 13.70
C GLY A 270 -1.13 5.71 13.37
N THR A 271 -0.18 6.19 14.19
CA THR A 271 0.48 7.48 13.98
C THR A 271 1.74 7.30 13.14
N ILE A 272 1.85 8.01 12.02
CA ILE A 272 2.99 7.95 11.10
C ILE A 272 3.77 9.26 11.24
N TYR A 273 5.09 9.17 11.43
CA TYR A 273 5.99 10.32 11.39
C TYR A 273 6.68 10.36 10.03
N VAL A 274 6.66 11.49 9.35
CA VAL A 274 7.27 11.69 8.04
C VAL A 274 8.30 12.81 8.12
N GLY A 275 9.54 12.53 7.71
CA GLY A 275 10.70 13.40 7.81
C GLY A 275 11.23 13.88 6.46
N SER A 276 12.14 14.85 6.52
CA SER A 276 12.80 15.51 5.39
C SER A 276 14.02 14.73 4.86
N THR A 277 14.70 13.97 5.73
CA THR A 277 16.01 13.35 5.46
C THR A 277 16.09 11.94 6.04
N ASP A 278 16.92 11.09 5.43
CA ASP A 278 17.22 9.70 5.85
C ASP A 278 18.04 9.64 7.15
N THR A 279 18.02 10.70 7.96
CA THR A 279 18.83 10.79 9.18
C THR A 279 18.13 9.99 10.27
N PRO A 280 18.73 8.90 10.79
CA PRO A 280 18.13 8.13 11.86
C PRO A 280 17.99 9.02 13.10
N LEU A 281 16.76 9.20 13.58
CA LEU A 281 16.52 9.84 14.87
C LEU A 281 17.09 8.94 15.96
N THR A 282 18.21 9.35 16.53
CA THR A 282 18.73 8.71 17.74
C THR A 282 17.70 8.92 18.84
N ALA A 283 17.14 7.82 19.36
CA ALA A 283 16.27 7.84 20.52
C ALA A 283 17.11 8.19 21.77
N GLN A 284 17.44 9.48 21.94
CA GLN A 284 17.72 9.99 23.27
C GLN A 284 16.37 10.24 23.94
N ALA A 285 16.24 9.57 25.08
CA ALA A 285 15.04 9.42 25.86
C ALA A 285 14.31 10.76 26.06
N ILE A 286 12.99 10.69 25.88
CA ILE A 286 12.02 11.48 26.62
C ILE A 286 12.32 11.22 28.11
N ASN A 287 13.23 11.99 28.69
CA ASN A 287 13.37 12.15 30.14
C ASN A 287 12.69 13.48 30.48
N PRO A 288 11.50 13.49 31.10
CA PRO A 288 10.86 14.73 31.55
C PRO A 288 11.52 15.28 32.83
N ALA A 289 12.83 15.08 33.03
CA ALA A 289 13.53 15.35 34.28
C ALA A 289 14.91 15.97 34.04
N ALA A 290 14.95 17.19 33.48
CA ALA A 290 16.12 18.05 33.55
C ALA A 290 15.73 19.52 33.29
N ASP A 291 14.77 20.03 34.04
CA ASP A 291 14.69 21.46 34.35
C ASP A 291 14.07 21.59 35.74
N SER A 292 14.94 21.63 36.75
CA SER A 292 14.57 22.02 38.11
C SER A 292 14.94 23.49 38.29
N PRO A 293 13.95 24.39 38.44
CA PRO A 293 14.15 25.59 39.22
C PRO A 293 13.77 25.30 40.68
N ALA A 294 14.74 25.56 41.56
CA ALA A 294 14.68 25.80 43.00
C ALA A 294 13.41 25.44 43.79
N GLU A 295 13.63 24.67 44.87
CA GLU A 295 12.71 24.33 45.96
C GLU A 295 11.77 25.46 46.43
N SER A 296 10.50 25.11 46.62
CA SER A 296 9.77 25.45 47.86
C SER A 296 8.74 24.34 48.15
N PRO A 297 8.49 23.96 49.42
CA PRO A 297 7.70 22.78 49.76
C PRO A 297 6.24 23.12 49.99
N GLU A 298 5.31 22.28 49.50
CA GLU A 298 4.18 21.71 50.26
C GLU A 298 3.13 21.07 49.34
N SER A 299 2.50 20.02 49.87
CA SER A 299 1.33 19.26 49.43
C SER A 299 1.55 18.02 48.53
N GLU A 300 1.50 16.91 49.25
CA GLU A 300 1.37 15.49 48.92
C GLU A 300 -0.02 15.17 48.31
N ILE A 301 -0.16 13.93 47.76
CA ILE A 301 -1.41 13.22 47.33
C ILE A 301 -1.75 13.47 45.84
N LEU A 302 -1.71 12.53 44.87
CA LEU A 302 -1.94 11.08 44.80
C LEU A 302 -1.23 10.49 43.54
N ARG A 303 -0.58 9.33 43.69
CA ARG A 303 0.03 8.52 42.62
C ARG A 303 -1.02 7.68 41.89
N GLU A 304 -1.02 7.78 40.54
CA GLU A 304 -1.01 6.74 39.47
C GLU A 304 -1.72 5.36 39.65
N PRO A 305 -2.13 4.64 38.56
CA PRO A 305 -1.16 4.15 37.58
C PRO A 305 -1.57 3.96 36.10
N SER A 306 -0.53 4.08 35.26
CA SER A 306 -0.17 3.37 34.01
C SER A 306 -1.22 2.68 33.14
N ILE A 307 -1.21 3.01 31.83
CA ILE A 307 -1.72 2.14 30.77
C ILE A 307 -0.54 1.68 29.90
N ILE A 308 -0.29 0.38 30.00
CA ILE A 308 0.62 -0.42 29.18
C ILE A 308 0.07 -0.49 27.75
N SER A 309 0.88 -0.10 26.75
CA SER A 309 0.61 -0.38 25.34
C SER A 309 1.56 -1.48 24.84
N THR A 310 1.08 -2.72 24.91
CA THR A 310 1.62 -3.89 24.20
C THR A 310 0.90 -4.08 22.88
N ARG A 311 1.65 -4.35 21.79
CA ARG A 311 1.30 -5.21 20.63
C ARG A 311 2.08 -4.80 19.37
N THR A 312 2.40 -5.66 18.39
CA THR A 312 2.51 -7.13 18.24
C THR A 312 3.34 -7.30 16.97
N SER A 313 4.30 -8.21 16.97
CA SER A 313 4.96 -8.65 15.73
C SER A 313 3.97 -9.43 14.86
N ILE A 314 3.84 -9.03 13.60
CA ILE A 314 3.06 -9.77 12.59
C ILE A 314 4.01 -10.78 11.93
N ASN A 315 4.03 -12.00 12.46
CA ASN A 315 4.45 -13.19 11.73
C ASN A 315 3.18 -13.92 11.29
N SER A 316 2.83 -13.83 10.01
CA SER A 316 1.79 -14.67 9.41
C SER A 316 2.44 -15.81 8.64
N THR A 317 2.68 -16.93 9.34
CA THR A 317 2.74 -18.26 8.73
C THR A 317 1.34 -18.84 8.87
N PHE A 318 0.59 -18.96 7.78
CA PHE A 318 -0.65 -19.73 7.78
C PHE A 318 -0.44 -20.99 6.93
N SER A 319 -0.51 -22.13 7.62
CA SER A 319 -0.71 -23.45 7.07
C SER A 319 -2.18 -23.81 7.30
N ILE A 320 -2.86 -24.32 6.27
CA ILE A 320 -3.99 -25.24 6.39
C ILE A 320 -3.54 -26.52 5.69
#